data_AF-A0A8B5XWF7-F1
#
_entry.id   AF-A0A8B5XWF7-F1
#
_cell.length_a   1.000
_cell.length_b   1.000
_cell.length_c   1.000
_cell.angle_alpha   90.00
_cell.angle_beta   90.00
_cell.angle_gamma   90.00
#
_symmetry.space_group_name_H-M   'P 1'
#
loop_
_entity.id
_entity.type
_entity.pdbx_description
1 polymer ?
#
loop_
_entity_poly.entity_id
_entity_poly.type
_entity_poly.pdbx_seq_one_letter_code
_entity_poly.pdbx_strand_id
1 'polypeptide(L)'
;MVDKIQFEYVSKVFKIRDSDQRKGAVKEFTAIKNVHFSVKSEEFLTLVGPSGCGKSTLLDLLGGLTKPTSGQIPSGWAVAGST
;
A
#
# COMPACT_ATOMS: atom_id res chain seq x y z
N MET A 1 -6.89 -18.96 -15.36
CA MET A 1 -7.55 -18.11 -14.34
C MET A 1 -6.54 -17.02 -14.01
N VAL A 2 -6.85 -15.75 -14.29
CA VAL A 2 -5.91 -14.64 -14.11
C VAL A 2 -6.18 -14.02 -12.74
N ASP A 3 -5.14 -13.93 -11.90
CA ASP A 3 -5.23 -13.19 -10.64
C ASP A 3 -5.49 -11.72 -10.96
N LYS A 4 -6.55 -11.16 -10.38
CA LYS A 4 -6.94 -9.78 -10.66
C LYS A 4 -6.10 -8.81 -9.83
N ILE A 5 -5.74 -9.16 -8.60
CA ILE A 5 -4.94 -8.30 -7.73
C ILE A 5 -3.77 -9.11 -7.17
N GLN A 6 -2.57 -8.54 -7.19
CA GLN A 6 -1.36 -9.15 -6.63
C GLN A 6 -0.52 -8.08 -5.91
N PHE A 7 -0.10 -8.41 -4.69
CA PHE A 7 0.90 -7.69 -3.91
C PHE A 7 2.09 -8.62 -3.69
N GLU A 8 3.28 -8.20 -4.11
CA GLU A 8 4.50 -8.98 -3.96
C GLU A 8 5.46 -8.26 -2.99
N TYR A 9 5.45 -8.69 -1.72
CA TYR A 9 6.35 -8.21 -0.66
C TYR A 9 6.37 -6.68 -0.53
N VAL A 10 5.20 -6.07 -0.68
CA VAL A 10 5.02 -4.63 -0.75
C VAL A 10 5.21 -3.98 0.61
N SER A 11 6.03 -2.94 0.66
CA SER A 11 6.17 -2.07 1.83
C SER A 11 6.03 -0.61 1.45
N LYS A 12 5.51 0.19 2.39
CA LYS A 12 5.36 1.65 2.23
C LYS A 12 5.86 2.35 3.48
N VAL A 13 6.87 3.19 3.28
CA VAL A 13 7.47 4.05 4.30
C VAL A 13 7.25 5.50 3.88
N PHE A 14 6.79 6.32 4.82
CA PHE A 14 6.65 7.75 4.69
C PHE A 14 7.74 8.46 5.48
N LYS A 15 8.26 9.54 4.91
CA LYS A 15 9.13 10.48 5.62
C LYS A 15 8.26 11.53 6.28
N ILE A 16 8.16 11.48 7.60
CA ILE A 16 7.41 12.44 8.40
C ILE A 16 8.38 13.41 9.08
N ARG A 17 7.93 14.65 9.29
CA ARG A 17 8.70 15.61 10.07
C ARG A 17 8.70 15.17 11.52
N ASP A 18 9.87 15.18 12.15
CA ASP A 18 9.93 15.02 13.60
C ASP A 18 9.26 16.24 14.26
N SER A 19 8.35 15.98 15.19
CA SER A 19 7.65 17.02 15.93
C SER A 19 8.52 17.65 17.02
N ASP A 20 9.67 17.05 17.35
CA ASP A 20 10.61 17.64 18.29
C ASP A 20 11.27 18.88 17.66
N GLN A 21 10.76 20.06 18.02
CA GLN A 21 11.07 21.36 17.40
C GLN A 21 12.54 21.79 17.47
N ARG A 22 13.41 21.05 18.15
CA ARG A 22 14.81 21.46 18.39
C ARG A 22 15.77 21.03 17.29
N LYS A 23 15.40 20.07 16.42
CA LYS A 23 16.24 19.63 15.29
C LYS A 23 15.32 19.22 14.15
N GLY A 24 15.50 19.79 12.95
CA GLY A 24 14.73 19.48 11.74
C GLY A 24 14.94 18.06 11.18
N ALA A 25 14.87 17.05 12.05
CA ALA A 25 15.06 15.66 11.71
C ALA A 25 13.84 15.13 10.95
N VAL A 26 14.10 14.25 9.98
CA VAL A 26 13.08 13.51 9.26
C VAL A 26 13.04 12.11 9.86
N LYS A 27 11.85 11.67 10.29
CA LYS A 27 11.61 10.33 10.81
C LYS A 27 10.91 9.48 9.75
N GLU A 28 11.28 8.20 9.70
CA GLU A 28 10.58 7.22 8.85
C GLU A 28 9.39 6.61 9.60
N PHE A 29 8.25 6.54 8.93
CA PHE A 29 7.03 5.91 9.40
C PHE A 29 6.62 4.79 8.44
N THR A 30 6.67 3.55 8.92
CA THR A 30 6.27 2.37 8.16
C THR A 30 4.76 2.19 8.24
N ALA A 31 4.05 2.52 7.14
CA ALA A 31 2.61 2.35 7.07
C ALA A 31 2.19 0.94 6.67
N ILE A 32 2.96 0.30 5.78
CA ILE A 32 2.74 -1.07 5.33
C ILE A 32 4.09 -1.78 5.33
N LYS A 33 4.14 -3.01 5.85
CA LYS A 33 5.36 -3.80 5.92
C LYS A 33 5.14 -5.20 5.34
N ASN A 34 5.87 -5.49 4.27
CA ASN A 34 5.99 -6.82 3.66
C ASN A 34 4.65 -7.54 3.39
N VAL A 35 3.71 -6.83 2.80
CA VAL A 35 2.41 -7.40 2.41
C VAL A 35 2.59 -8.23 1.14
N HIS A 36 2.14 -9.49 1.19
CA HIS A 36 2.25 -10.43 0.07
C HIS A 36 0.98 -11.27 -0.02
N PHE A 37 0.13 -11.00 -1.01
CA PHE A 37 -1.10 -11.75 -1.25
C PHE A 37 -1.57 -11.59 -2.71
N SER A 38 -2.41 -12.53 -3.17
CA SER A 38 -3.15 -12.41 -4.41
C SER A 38 -4.65 -12.57 -4.17
N VAL A 39 -5.45 -11.97 -5.04
CA VAL A 39 -6.91 -12.11 -5.08
C VAL A 39 -7.32 -12.50 -6.49
N LYS A 40 -8.01 -13.62 -6.60
CA LYS A 40 -8.48 -14.16 -7.88
C LYS A 40 -9.74 -13.44 -8.34
N SER A 41 -10.07 -13.63 -9.61
CA SER A 41 -11.42 -13.27 -10.07
C SER A 41 -12.47 -13.98 -9.22
N GLU A 42 -13.58 -13.29 -8.92
CA GLU A 42 -14.70 -13.80 -8.11
C GLU A 42 -14.40 -14.00 -6.62
N GLU A 43 -13.18 -13.70 -6.15
CA GLU A 43 -12.87 -13.64 -4.74
C GLU A 43 -13.23 -12.29 -4.13
N PHE A 44 -13.80 -12.32 -2.92
CA PHE A 44 -14.10 -11.13 -2.14
C PHE A 44 -13.09 -10.99 -1.00
N LEU A 45 -12.33 -9.89 -1.01
CA LEU A 45 -11.36 -9.54 0.04
C LEU A 45 -11.90 -8.39 0.89
N THR A 46 -11.87 -8.55 2.21
CA THR A 46 -12.20 -7.49 3.16
C THR A 46 -10.95 -7.05 3.93
N LEU A 47 -10.72 -5.74 4.01
CA LEU A 47 -9.66 -5.16 4.85
C LEU A 47 -10.24 -4.72 6.20
N VAL A 48 -9.83 -5.38 7.29
CA VAL A 48 -10.28 -5.08 8.66
C VAL A 48 -9.12 -4.67 9.56
N GLY A 49 -9.40 -3.81 10.54
CA GLY A 49 -8.44 -3.41 11.57
C GLY A 49 -8.69 -2.00 12.14
N PRO A 50 -8.03 -1.64 13.25
CA PRO A 50 -8.20 -0.34 13.92
C PRO A 50 -7.86 0.87 13.03
N SER A 51 -8.26 2.07 13.45
CA SER A 51 -7.81 3.30 12.77
C SER A 51 -6.29 3.40 12.78
N GLY A 52 -5.71 3.87 11.66
CA GLY A 52 -4.25 4.05 11.52
C GLY A 52 -3.43 2.79 11.19
N CYS A 53 -4.05 1.61 11.04
CA CYS A 53 -3.30 0.38 10.74
C CYS A 53 -2.85 0.22 9.26
N GLY A 54 -3.10 1.21 8.40
CA GLY A 54 -2.63 1.22 7.01
C GLY A 54 -3.64 0.81 5.93
N LYS A 55 -4.92 0.54 6.27
CA LYS A 55 -5.96 0.15 5.28
C LYS A 55 -6.05 1.10 4.09
N SER A 56 -6.21 2.40 4.34
CA SER A 56 -6.29 3.42 3.27
C SER A 56 -5.01 3.46 2.45
N THR A 57 -3.83 3.37 3.08
CA THR A 57 -2.55 3.27 2.38
C THR A 57 -2.49 2.07 1.45
N LEU A 58 -3.05 0.93 1.86
CA LEU A 58 -3.10 -0.29 1.04
C LEU A 58 -4.03 -0.11 -0.18
N LEU A 59 -5.16 0.57 0.00
CA LEU A 59 -6.08 0.92 -1.09
C LEU A 59 -5.49 1.95 -2.05
N ASP A 60 -4.75 2.94 -1.55
CA ASP A 60 -4.04 3.93 -2.37
C ASP A 60 -2.95 3.27 -3.23
N LEU A 61 -2.23 2.29 -2.65
CA LEU A 61 -1.24 1.48 -3.36
C LEU A 61 -1.91 0.64 -4.44
N LEU A 62 -3.02 -0.02 -4.09
CA LEU A 62 -3.81 -0.81 -5.02
C LEU A 62 -4.25 0.07 -6.21
N GLY A 63 -4.96 1.17 -5.94
CA GLY A 63 -5.46 2.09 -6.97
C GLY A 63 -4.39 2.92 -7.70
N GLY A 64 -3.09 2.67 -7.46
CA GLY A 64 -2.00 3.39 -8.12
C GLY A 64 -1.87 4.86 -7.74
N LEU A 65 -2.58 5.32 -6.70
CA LEU A 65 -2.52 6.71 -6.19
C LEU A 65 -1.20 6.98 -5.45
N THR A 66 -0.56 5.92 -4.93
CA THR A 66 0.77 6.00 -4.36
C THR A 66 1.62 4.81 -4.80
N LYS A 67 2.93 5.01 -4.87
CA LYS A 67 3.89 3.94 -5.22
C LYS A 67 4.40 3.22 -3.97
N PRO A 68 4.66 1.91 -4.04
CA PRO A 68 5.34 1.20 -2.98
C PRO A 68 6.76 1.76 -2.78
N THR A 69 7.28 1.67 -1.55
CA THR A 69 8.69 1.96 -1.26
C THR A 69 9.58 0.77 -1.65
N SER A 70 9.06 -0.45 -1.50
CA SER A 70 9.70 -1.69 -1.95
C SER A 70 8.63 -2.73 -2.31
N GLY A 71 9.04 -3.77 -3.05
CA GLY A 71 8.10 -4.78 -3.58
C GLY A 71 7.37 -4.27 -4.83
N GLN A 72 6.41 -5.05 -5.31
CA GLN A 72 5.72 -4.77 -6.58
C GLN A 72 4.21 -5.07 -6.50
N ILE A 73 3.45 -4.35 -7.32
CA ILE A 73 2.02 -4.57 -7.55
C ILE A 73 1.87 -4.69 -9.06
N PRO A 74 1.89 -5.92 -9.62
CA PRO A 74 1.76 -6.13 -11.06
C PRO A 74 0.46 -5.51 -11.61
N SER A 75 0.58 -4.77 -12.71
CA SER A 75 -0.53 -4.04 -13.34
C SER A 75 -1.44 -4.95 -14.18
N GLY A 76 -1.89 -6.06 -13.59
CA GLY A 76 -2.77 -7.04 -14.23
C GLY A 76 -4.25 -6.66 -14.23
N TRP A 77 -4.64 -5.61 -13.50
CA TRP A 77 -6.00 -5.11 -13.47
C TRP A 77 -6.08 -3.65 -13.86
N ALA A 78 -7.05 -3.33 -14.72
CA ALA A 78 -7.37 -1.96 -15.06
C ALA A 78 -7.93 -1.25 -13.82
N VAL A 79 -7.19 -0.27 -13.29
CA VAL A 79 -7.73 0.68 -12.33
C VAL A 79 -8.68 1.59 -13.10
N ALA A 80 -9.95 1.66 -12.70
CA ALA A 80 -10.91 2.60 -13.29
C ALA A 80 -10.38 4.04 -13.11
N GLY A 81 -9.80 4.61 -14.18
CA GLY A 81 -9.16 5.93 -14.15
C GLY A 81 -7.85 6.03 -14.92
N SER A 82 -7.28 4.91 -15.39
CA SER A 82 -6.14 4.92 -16.32
C SER A 82 -6.62 4.87 -17.78
N THR A 83 -7.11 6.00 -18.29
CA THR A 83 -7.21 6.29 -19.73
C THR A 83 -6.73 7.71 -19.95
#